data_AF-A0A7C8ASQ2-F1
#
_entry.id   AF-A0A7C8ASQ2-F1
#
_cell.length_a   1.000
_cell.length_b   1.000
_cell.length_c   1.000
_cell.angle_alpha   90.00
_cell.angle_beta   90.00
_cell.angle_gamma   90.00
#
_symmetry.space_group_name_H-M   'P 1'
#
loop_
_entity.id
_entity.type
_entity.pdbx_description
1 polymer ?
#
loop_
_entity_poly.entity_id
_entity_poly.type
_entity_poly.pdbx_seq_one_letter_code
_entity_poly.pdbx_strand_id
1 'polypeptide(L)'
;HPDVARRFAGYLTHATHHDPDKYPWIFLTFWSMTALLIGTFIVSSIHTLMWLPRSLQMRREHPPASFDPGEQQYVRFTFLNRCLHATMVVSFLTLATTGMTMKFSYTKGATLLSRLLGGTEVTGFFHRFAAVVLLGIFCVHIWDLLRRKKNEFGTWKAMLFGPDTMLPTRKDLTEVGQTLKWYLGKGERPRYGRWTYWEKFDYFAVFWGIAIIGGSGLMLWFAEFFTRFLPGWLINVATIIHSDEALLAAGFIFTIHFFNTHFRPEKFPMDTVVFTGRMPLEDFKRERPAEYEELVASGELKRHLAYPLSLNTMRTIRTLAWIALGIGLSLVVGIIYAMLFAYR
;
A
#
# COMPACT_ATOMS: atom_id res chain seq x y z
N HIS A 1 -3.19 39.12 6.80
CA HIS A 1 -4.24 38.12 7.03
C HIS A 1 -4.68 38.23 8.48
N PRO A 2 -5.91 38.67 8.77
CA PRO A 2 -6.36 39.00 10.14
C PRO A 2 -6.45 37.78 11.08
N ASP A 3 -6.59 36.56 10.54
CA ASP A 3 -6.80 35.33 11.32
C ASP A 3 -5.54 34.49 11.61
N VAL A 4 -4.35 34.98 11.22
CA VAL A 4 -3.10 34.23 11.33
C VAL A 4 -2.46 34.44 12.70
N ALA A 5 -2.28 33.33 13.44
CA ALA A 5 -1.62 33.35 14.74
C ALA A 5 -0.14 33.74 14.64
N ARG A 6 0.39 34.48 15.63
CA ARG A 6 1.82 34.90 15.67
C ARG A 6 2.80 33.73 15.52
N ARG A 7 2.42 32.53 15.96
CA ARG A 7 3.22 31.30 15.86
C ARG A 7 3.40 30.82 14.41
N PHE A 8 2.50 31.17 13.49
CA PHE A 8 2.63 30.90 12.06
C PHE A 8 3.85 31.60 11.46
N ALA A 9 4.21 32.79 11.96
CA ALA A 9 5.43 33.49 11.55
C ALA A 9 6.72 32.75 11.95
N GLY A 10 6.62 31.70 12.80
CA GLY A 10 7.71 30.75 13.06
C GLY A 10 7.91 29.71 11.95
N TYR A 11 7.15 29.78 10.85
CA TYR A 11 7.46 29.07 9.62
C TYR A 11 8.83 29.54 9.07
N LEU A 12 9.62 28.60 8.58
CA LEU A 12 11.03 28.86 8.24
C LEU A 12 11.18 28.87 6.72
N THR A 13 10.99 30.05 6.12
CA THR A 13 10.95 30.24 4.66
C THR A 13 12.21 29.80 3.91
N HIS A 14 13.36 29.73 4.61
CA HIS A 14 14.66 29.31 4.05
C HIS A 14 15.32 28.21 4.89
N ALA A 15 14.54 27.38 5.58
CA ALA A 15 15.11 26.24 6.28
C ALA A 15 15.70 25.21 5.31
N THR A 16 16.83 24.64 5.70
CA THR A 16 17.53 23.59 4.95
C THR A 16 17.91 22.46 5.89
N HIS A 17 17.91 21.24 5.38
CA HIS A 17 18.38 20.05 6.11
C HIS A 17 19.91 19.92 6.11
N HIS A 18 20.65 20.91 5.58
CA HIS A 18 22.13 20.92 5.57
C HIS A 18 22.76 21.62 6.78
N ASP A 19 21.96 22.28 7.63
CA ASP A 19 22.44 23.03 8.79
C ASP A 19 21.83 22.44 10.07
N PRO A 20 22.46 21.39 10.66
CA PRO A 20 21.94 20.71 11.85
C PRO A 20 21.95 21.59 13.10
N ASP A 21 22.87 22.56 13.19
CA ASP A 21 22.99 23.44 14.35
C ASP A 21 21.83 24.44 14.40
N LYS A 22 21.42 24.96 13.24
CA LYS A 22 20.31 25.91 13.13
C LYS A 22 18.95 25.23 13.04
N TYR A 23 18.86 24.07 12.38
CA TYR A 23 17.59 23.39 12.11
C TYR A 23 17.61 21.90 12.48
N PRO A 24 17.86 21.55 13.77
CA PRO A 24 18.07 20.16 14.19
C PRO A 24 16.89 19.24 13.88
N TRP A 25 15.65 19.72 14.06
CA TRP A 25 14.45 18.92 13.78
C TRP A 25 14.23 18.68 12.29
N ILE A 26 14.60 19.63 11.43
CA ILE A 26 14.47 19.51 9.97
C ILE A 26 15.54 18.55 9.44
N PHE A 27 16.78 18.69 9.91
CA PHE A 27 17.87 17.77 9.63
C PHE A 27 17.48 16.33 10.02
N LEU A 28 17.05 16.13 11.26
CA LEU A 28 16.71 14.80 11.77
C LEU A 28 15.54 14.19 11.00
N THR A 29 14.50 14.97 10.74
CA THR A 29 13.32 14.49 9.99
C THR A 29 13.73 14.05 8.59
N PHE A 30 14.46 14.88 7.86
CA PHE A 30 14.88 14.58 6.49
C PHE A 30 15.72 13.30 6.41
N TRP A 31 16.75 13.17 7.26
CA TRP A 31 17.62 12.00 7.24
C TRP A 31 16.94 10.74 7.73
N SER A 32 16.01 10.86 8.70
CA SER A 32 15.20 9.71 9.16
C SER A 32 14.27 9.21 8.07
N MET A 33 13.57 10.11 7.36
CA MET A 33 12.70 9.75 6.24
C MET A 33 13.50 9.17 5.07
N THR A 34 14.65 9.76 4.76
CA THR A 34 15.55 9.27 3.71
C THR A 34 16.08 7.87 4.04
N ALA A 35 16.53 7.64 5.28
CA ALA A 35 16.99 6.33 5.73
C ALA A 35 15.86 5.28 5.70
N LEU A 36 14.65 5.66 6.14
CA LEU A 36 13.47 4.81 6.06
C LEU A 36 13.16 4.43 4.61
N LEU A 37 13.18 5.39 3.70
CA LEU A 37 12.92 5.18 2.28
C LEU A 37 13.95 4.22 1.70
N ILE A 38 15.24 4.56 1.77
CA ILE A 38 16.33 3.75 1.19
C ILE A 38 16.34 2.35 1.80
N GLY A 39 16.24 2.24 3.13
CA GLY A 39 16.23 0.96 3.83
C GLY A 39 15.06 0.07 3.40
N THR A 40 13.86 0.63 3.30
CA THR A 40 12.65 -0.11 2.89
C THR A 40 12.80 -0.62 1.46
N PHE A 41 13.27 0.20 0.52
CA PHE A 41 13.49 -0.23 -0.87
C PHE A 41 14.57 -1.29 -0.97
N ILE A 42 15.72 -1.13 -0.31
CA ILE A 42 16.80 -2.12 -0.36
C ILE A 42 16.31 -3.48 0.13
N VAL A 43 15.71 -3.54 1.33
CA VAL A 43 15.24 -4.79 1.92
C VAL A 43 14.16 -5.45 1.04
N SER A 44 13.20 -4.65 0.56
CA SER A 44 12.08 -5.15 -0.23
C SER A 44 12.48 -5.58 -1.63
N SER A 45 13.41 -4.87 -2.27
CA SER A 45 13.96 -5.25 -3.57
C SER A 45 14.80 -6.51 -3.46
N ILE A 46 15.64 -6.66 -2.43
CA ILE A 46 16.39 -7.90 -2.19
C ILE A 46 15.42 -9.07 -1.99
N HIS A 47 14.40 -8.90 -1.15
CA HIS A 47 13.36 -9.90 -0.93
C HIS A 47 12.66 -10.32 -2.23
N THR A 48 12.22 -9.35 -3.03
CA THR A 48 11.58 -9.52 -4.33
C THR A 48 12.48 -10.29 -5.32
N LEU A 49 13.75 -9.87 -5.45
CA LEU A 49 14.71 -10.48 -6.36
C LEU A 49 15.03 -11.93 -5.97
N MET A 50 15.12 -12.23 -4.67
CA MET A 50 15.32 -13.61 -4.19
C MET A 50 14.10 -14.51 -4.42
N TRP A 51 12.89 -13.95 -4.44
CA TRP A 51 11.67 -14.70 -4.76
C TRP A 51 11.62 -15.10 -6.23
N LEU A 52 12.06 -14.22 -7.14
CA LEU A 52 11.84 -14.36 -8.58
C LEU A 52 12.20 -15.75 -9.18
N PRO A 53 13.35 -16.39 -8.86
CA PRO A 53 13.66 -17.72 -9.38
C PRO A 53 12.64 -18.80 -8.97
N ARG A 54 12.20 -18.79 -7.71
CA ARG A 54 11.20 -19.73 -7.19
C ARG A 54 9.82 -19.47 -7.79
N SER A 55 9.49 -18.20 -7.96
CA SER A 55 8.27 -17.77 -8.62
C SER A 55 8.19 -18.26 -10.08
N LEU A 56 9.29 -18.12 -10.84
CA LEU A 56 9.40 -18.66 -12.20
C LEU A 56 9.31 -20.19 -12.23
N GLN A 57 9.93 -20.88 -11.28
CA GLN A 57 9.82 -22.33 -11.14
C GLN A 57 8.36 -22.75 -10.92
N MET A 58 7.67 -22.11 -9.96
CA MET A 58 6.27 -22.40 -9.66
C MET A 58 5.36 -22.18 -10.87
N ARG A 59 5.64 -21.15 -11.68
CA ARG A 59 4.92 -20.89 -12.93
C ARG A 59 5.10 -22.01 -13.96
N ARG A 60 6.28 -22.62 -14.03
CA ARG A 60 6.55 -23.75 -14.94
C ARG A 60 5.86 -25.03 -14.46
N GLU A 61 5.86 -25.27 -13.16
CA GLU A 61 5.23 -26.44 -12.55
C GLU A 61 3.69 -26.35 -12.57
N HIS A 62 3.14 -25.13 -12.49
CA HIS A 62 1.71 -24.86 -12.43
C HIS A 62 1.33 -23.82 -13.50
N PRO A 63 1.25 -24.22 -14.79
CA PRO A 63 0.82 -23.31 -15.83
C PRO A 63 -0.62 -22.83 -15.56
N PRO A 64 -0.97 -21.60 -15.97
CA PRO A 64 -2.29 -21.05 -15.75
C PRO A 64 -3.34 -21.90 -16.48
N ALA A 65 -4.34 -22.36 -15.73
CA ALA A 65 -5.45 -23.12 -16.27
C ALA A 65 -6.38 -22.24 -17.13
N SER A 66 -7.05 -22.86 -18.10
CA SER A 66 -8.16 -22.21 -18.81
C SER A 66 -9.32 -21.94 -17.86
N PHE A 67 -10.16 -20.96 -18.19
CA PHE A 67 -11.34 -20.66 -17.40
C PHE A 67 -12.30 -21.85 -17.40
N ASP A 68 -12.59 -22.39 -16.22
CA ASP A 68 -13.57 -23.45 -16.00
C ASP A 68 -14.71 -22.94 -15.09
N PRO A 69 -15.94 -22.81 -15.58
CA PRO A 69 -17.10 -22.42 -14.77
C PRO A 69 -17.39 -23.37 -13.59
N GLY A 70 -16.96 -24.63 -13.67
CA GLY A 70 -17.16 -25.66 -12.64
C GLY A 70 -16.10 -25.67 -11.54
N GLU A 71 -15.01 -24.90 -11.69
CA GLU A 71 -13.90 -24.88 -10.74
C GLU A 71 -14.36 -24.38 -9.36
N GLN A 72 -14.03 -25.14 -8.31
CA GLN A 72 -14.27 -24.70 -6.94
C GLN A 72 -13.28 -23.60 -6.54
N GLN A 73 -13.79 -22.49 -6.00
CA GLN A 73 -13.00 -21.37 -5.51
C GLN A 73 -13.29 -21.09 -4.03
N TYR A 74 -12.26 -20.69 -3.30
CA TYR A 74 -12.34 -20.24 -1.91
C TYR A 74 -12.65 -18.73 -1.85
N VAL A 75 -13.66 -18.36 -1.05
CA VAL A 75 -14.00 -16.95 -0.78
C VAL A 75 -13.07 -16.39 0.30
N ARG A 76 -12.04 -15.67 -0.13
CA ARG A 76 -11.01 -15.09 0.75
C ARG A 76 -11.40 -13.71 1.30
N PHE A 77 -12.01 -12.86 0.46
CA PHE A 77 -12.33 -11.47 0.83
C PHE A 77 -13.82 -11.17 0.74
N THR A 78 -14.30 -10.43 1.75
CA THR A 78 -15.69 -9.95 1.80
C THR A 78 -15.94 -8.85 0.78
N PHE A 79 -17.21 -8.56 0.50
CA PHE A 79 -17.60 -7.44 -0.35
C PHE A 79 -17.04 -6.10 0.15
N LEU A 80 -17.10 -5.85 1.46
CA LEU A 80 -16.58 -4.63 2.07
C LEU A 80 -15.08 -4.46 1.77
N ASN A 81 -14.27 -5.51 1.97
CA ASN A 81 -12.83 -5.46 1.70
C ASN A 81 -12.54 -5.09 0.24
N ARG A 82 -13.30 -5.67 -0.70
CA ARG A 82 -13.16 -5.42 -2.13
C ARG A 82 -13.52 -3.97 -2.49
N CYS A 83 -14.61 -3.46 -1.92
CA CYS A 83 -15.02 -2.07 -2.12
C CYS A 83 -14.00 -1.08 -1.55
N LEU A 84 -13.56 -1.28 -0.30
CA LEU A 84 -12.55 -0.43 0.32
C LEU A 84 -11.27 -0.42 -0.50
N HIS A 85 -10.81 -1.58 -0.97
CA HIS A 85 -9.61 -1.68 -1.82
C HIS A 85 -9.81 -0.98 -3.18
N ALA A 86 -10.92 -1.21 -3.87
CA ALA A 86 -11.18 -0.58 -5.17
C ALA A 86 -11.24 0.95 -5.06
N THR A 87 -11.94 1.48 -4.05
CA THR A 87 -11.98 2.94 -3.80
C THR A 87 -10.60 3.45 -3.38
N MET A 88 -9.84 2.68 -2.60
CA MET A 88 -8.47 3.03 -2.22
C MET A 88 -7.57 3.16 -3.45
N VAL A 89 -7.60 2.21 -4.38
CA VAL A 89 -6.82 2.27 -5.64
C VAL A 89 -7.11 3.56 -6.41
N VAL A 90 -8.38 3.91 -6.60
CA VAL A 90 -8.77 5.12 -7.34
C VAL A 90 -8.30 6.40 -6.60
N SER A 91 -8.55 6.47 -5.29
CA SER A 91 -8.15 7.63 -4.48
C SER A 91 -6.63 7.78 -4.41
N PHE A 92 -5.89 6.68 -4.22
CA PHE A 92 -4.43 6.66 -4.12
C PHE A 92 -3.77 7.02 -5.44
N LEU A 93 -4.25 6.50 -6.58
CA LEU A 93 -3.74 6.91 -7.90
C LEU A 93 -3.96 8.41 -8.12
N THR A 94 -5.14 8.92 -7.77
CA THR A 94 -5.42 10.37 -7.89
C THR A 94 -4.48 11.20 -7.01
N LEU A 95 -4.26 10.78 -5.75
CA LEU A 95 -3.33 11.44 -4.82
C LEU A 95 -1.89 11.38 -5.30
N ALA A 96 -1.43 10.24 -5.80
CA ALA A 96 -0.08 10.07 -6.31
C ALA A 96 0.13 10.91 -7.59
N THR A 97 -0.81 10.87 -8.54
CA THR A 97 -0.73 11.68 -9.76
C THR A 97 -0.69 13.17 -9.45
N THR A 98 -1.63 13.67 -8.65
CA THR A 98 -1.69 15.11 -8.30
C THR A 98 -0.52 15.52 -7.40
N GLY A 99 -0.16 14.69 -6.42
CA GLY A 99 0.95 14.92 -5.49
C GLY A 99 2.30 14.98 -6.19
N MET A 100 2.61 14.03 -7.07
CA MET A 100 3.86 14.03 -7.84
C MET A 100 3.89 15.19 -8.85
N THR A 101 2.75 15.58 -9.40
CA THR A 101 2.64 16.78 -10.24
C THR A 101 3.02 18.05 -9.47
N MET A 102 2.58 18.18 -8.21
CA MET A 102 2.94 19.32 -7.36
C MET A 102 4.41 19.27 -6.91
N LYS A 103 4.87 18.10 -6.44
CA LYS A 103 6.26 17.88 -5.98
C LYS A 103 7.29 18.17 -7.06
N PHE A 104 7.04 17.70 -8.29
CA PHE A 104 7.95 17.85 -9.42
C PHE A 104 7.54 18.96 -10.38
N SER A 105 6.83 19.99 -9.89
CA SER A 105 6.28 21.09 -10.69
C SER A 105 7.32 21.85 -11.54
N TYR A 106 8.59 21.82 -11.15
CA TYR A 106 9.71 22.37 -11.91
C TYR A 106 10.05 21.57 -13.19
N THR A 107 9.50 20.37 -13.36
CA THR A 107 9.71 19.53 -14.55
C THR A 107 8.69 19.84 -15.64
N LYS A 108 9.11 19.74 -16.91
CA LYS A 108 8.20 19.92 -18.06
C LYS A 108 7.05 18.91 -18.06
N GLY A 109 7.32 17.67 -17.66
CA GLY A 109 6.32 16.60 -17.57
C GLY A 109 5.21 16.92 -16.56
N ALA A 110 5.57 17.35 -15.35
CA ALA A 110 4.58 17.77 -14.35
C ALA A 110 3.79 19.00 -14.80
N THR A 111 4.45 19.98 -15.45
CA THR A 111 3.76 21.16 -15.98
C THR A 111 2.73 20.78 -17.05
N LEU A 112 3.07 19.85 -17.95
CA LEU A 112 2.14 19.34 -18.96
C LEU A 112 0.97 18.61 -18.31
N LEU A 113 1.25 17.71 -17.35
CA LEU A 113 0.22 16.95 -16.64
C LEU A 113 -0.73 17.88 -15.87
N SER A 114 -0.21 18.89 -15.18
CA SER A 114 -1.02 19.92 -14.53
C SER A 114 -1.95 20.63 -15.51
N ARG A 115 -1.46 21.02 -16.70
CA ARG A 115 -2.30 21.65 -17.74
C ARG A 115 -3.40 20.71 -18.25
N LEU A 116 -3.08 19.43 -18.47
CA LEU A 116 -4.06 18.43 -18.89
C LEU A 116 -5.15 18.19 -17.83
N LEU A 117 -4.80 18.31 -16.54
CA LEU A 117 -5.74 18.20 -15.42
C LEU A 117 -6.60 19.46 -15.20
N GLY A 118 -6.37 20.55 -15.94
CA GLY A 118 -7.09 21.82 -15.77
C GLY A 118 -6.35 22.87 -14.96
N GLY A 119 -5.04 22.71 -14.74
CA GLY A 119 -4.17 23.65 -14.05
C GLY A 119 -3.90 23.30 -12.59
N THR A 120 -3.14 24.16 -11.92
CA THR A 120 -2.67 23.95 -10.53
C THR A 120 -3.82 23.95 -9.52
N GLU A 121 -4.80 24.83 -9.70
CA GLU A 121 -5.97 24.93 -8.82
C GLU A 121 -6.82 23.64 -8.87
N VAL A 122 -7.12 23.16 -10.09
CA VAL A 122 -7.88 21.93 -10.29
C VAL A 122 -7.10 20.71 -9.79
N THR A 123 -5.79 20.66 -10.02
CA THR A 123 -4.90 19.63 -9.47
C THR A 123 -4.98 19.59 -7.93
N GLY A 124 -4.92 20.76 -7.28
CA GLY A 124 -5.05 20.86 -5.83
C GLY A 124 -6.45 20.54 -5.30
N PHE A 125 -7.50 20.80 -6.07
CA PHE A 125 -8.85 20.36 -5.74
C PHE A 125 -8.97 18.83 -5.77
N PHE A 126 -8.54 18.18 -6.85
CA PHE A 126 -8.60 16.71 -6.96
C PHE A 126 -7.76 16.03 -5.90
N HIS A 127 -6.59 16.59 -5.57
CA HIS A 127 -5.75 16.07 -4.48
C HIS A 127 -6.50 16.06 -3.15
N ARG A 128 -7.11 17.19 -2.77
CA ARG A 128 -7.87 17.33 -1.54
C ARG A 128 -9.13 16.47 -1.51
N PHE A 129 -9.85 16.39 -2.63
CA PHE A 129 -11.02 15.51 -2.75
C PHE A 129 -10.63 14.03 -2.55
N ALA A 130 -9.58 13.57 -3.23
CA ALA A 130 -9.10 12.21 -3.06
C ALA A 130 -8.56 11.94 -1.64
N ALA A 131 -7.97 12.94 -0.98
CA ALA A 131 -7.56 12.84 0.42
C ALA A 131 -8.75 12.62 1.36
N VAL A 132 -9.86 13.34 1.16
CA VAL A 132 -11.10 13.14 1.94
C VAL A 132 -11.65 11.73 1.73
N VAL A 133 -11.65 11.24 0.49
CA VAL A 133 -12.08 9.85 0.19
C VAL A 133 -11.19 8.84 0.91
N LEU A 134 -9.87 9.01 0.85
CA LEU A 134 -8.92 8.10 1.51
C LEU A 134 -9.06 8.11 3.04
N LEU A 135 -9.22 9.30 3.65
CA LEU A 135 -9.51 9.42 5.08
C LEU A 135 -10.87 8.79 5.45
N GLY A 136 -11.87 8.90 4.58
CA GLY A 136 -13.15 8.22 4.72
C GLY A 136 -13.01 6.70 4.73
N ILE A 137 -12.24 6.13 3.79
CA ILE A 137 -11.89 4.70 3.77
C ILE A 137 -11.23 4.28 5.09
N PHE A 138 -10.26 5.07 5.57
CA PHE A 138 -9.58 4.79 6.83
C PHE A 138 -10.58 4.76 8.00
N CYS A 139 -11.50 5.73 8.08
CA CYS A 139 -12.53 5.75 9.12
C CYS A 139 -13.48 4.54 9.04
N VAL A 140 -13.91 4.16 7.83
CA VAL A 140 -14.74 2.96 7.63
C VAL A 140 -13.99 1.70 8.05
N HIS A 141 -12.69 1.62 7.77
CA HIS A 141 -11.86 0.49 8.18
C HIS A 141 -11.72 0.40 9.70
N ILE A 142 -11.46 1.52 10.39
CA ILE A 142 -11.46 1.55 11.87
C ILE A 142 -12.81 1.12 12.42
N TRP A 143 -13.91 1.59 11.84
CA TRP A 143 -15.24 1.17 12.25
C TRP A 143 -15.48 -0.33 12.01
N ASP A 144 -15.01 -0.90 10.90
CA ASP A 144 -15.10 -2.35 10.63
C ASP A 144 -14.30 -3.16 11.68
N LEU A 145 -13.10 -2.70 12.07
CA LEU A 145 -12.34 -3.33 13.16
C LEU A 145 -13.08 -3.31 14.49
N LEU A 146 -13.73 -2.19 14.84
CA LEU A 146 -14.54 -2.07 16.05
C LEU A 146 -15.77 -2.99 15.99
N ARG A 147 -16.41 -3.09 14.82
CA ARG A 147 -17.54 -3.98 14.58
C ARG A 147 -17.15 -5.45 14.72
N ARG A 148 -16.04 -5.88 14.09
CA ARG A 148 -15.50 -7.25 14.20
C ARG A 148 -15.12 -7.60 15.62
N LYS A 149 -14.46 -6.66 16.32
CA LYS A 149 -14.16 -6.82 17.75
C LYS A 149 -15.41 -7.11 18.57
N LYS A 150 -16.55 -6.45 18.26
CA LYS A 150 -17.81 -6.65 18.99
C LYS A 150 -18.53 -7.95 18.58
N ASN A 151 -18.60 -8.24 17.28
CA ASN A 151 -19.50 -9.26 16.75
C ASN A 151 -18.84 -10.62 16.46
N GLU A 152 -17.54 -10.64 16.16
CA GLU A 152 -16.81 -11.84 15.75
C GLU A 152 -15.88 -12.33 16.88
N PHE A 153 -15.09 -11.43 17.46
CA PHE A 153 -14.03 -11.81 18.42
C PHE A 153 -14.41 -11.59 19.90
N GLY A 154 -15.40 -10.75 20.18
CA GLY A 154 -15.80 -10.31 21.54
C GLY A 154 -14.79 -9.39 22.25
N THR A 155 -13.49 -9.72 22.20
CA THR A 155 -12.41 -9.01 22.90
C THR A 155 -11.27 -8.60 21.97
N TRP A 156 -10.57 -7.52 22.32
CA TRP A 156 -9.34 -7.11 21.63
C TRP A 156 -8.25 -8.17 21.71
N LYS A 157 -8.17 -8.92 22.81
CA LYS A 157 -7.17 -9.97 22.99
C LYS A 157 -7.37 -11.10 21.96
N ALA A 158 -8.61 -11.53 21.76
CA ALA A 158 -8.93 -12.56 20.76
C ALA A 158 -8.67 -12.07 19.33
N MET A 159 -9.02 -10.82 19.00
CA MET A 159 -8.81 -10.26 17.66
C MET A 159 -7.33 -10.03 17.34
N LEU A 160 -6.55 -9.51 18.30
CA LEU A 160 -5.17 -9.09 18.07
C LEU A 160 -4.14 -10.21 18.31
N PHE A 161 -4.46 -11.24 19.09
CA PHE A 161 -3.53 -12.33 19.40
C PHE A 161 -4.09 -13.71 19.04
N GLY A 162 -5.20 -13.76 18.29
CA GLY A 162 -5.74 -14.99 17.74
C GLY A 162 -4.94 -15.55 16.56
N PRO A 163 -5.33 -16.71 16.04
CA PRO A 163 -4.64 -17.37 14.91
C PRO A 163 -4.63 -16.52 13.64
N ASP A 164 -5.69 -15.74 13.41
CA ASP A 164 -5.84 -14.83 12.26
C ASP A 164 -5.29 -13.42 12.49
N THR A 165 -4.39 -13.25 13.46
CA THR A 165 -3.85 -11.94 13.80
C THR A 165 -3.15 -11.29 12.61
N MET A 166 -3.47 -10.00 12.41
CA MET A 166 -2.69 -9.14 11.51
C MET A 166 -1.39 -8.67 12.14
N LEU A 167 -1.25 -8.69 13.48
CA LEU A 167 -0.05 -8.22 14.15
C LEU A 167 1.17 -9.08 13.76
N PRO A 168 2.35 -8.45 13.56
CA PRO A 168 3.60 -9.18 13.47
C PRO A 168 3.89 -9.92 14.78
N THR A 169 4.26 -11.18 14.67
CA THR A 169 4.54 -12.10 15.79
C THR A 169 5.90 -12.78 15.60
N ARG A 170 6.35 -13.54 16.61
CA ARG A 170 7.57 -14.37 16.49
C ARG A 170 7.44 -15.45 15.40
N LYS A 171 6.21 -15.89 15.07
CA LYS A 171 5.97 -16.81 13.96
C LYS A 171 6.40 -16.18 12.64
N ASP A 172 6.08 -14.91 12.42
CA ASP A 172 6.43 -14.18 11.20
C ASP A 172 7.95 -14.10 11.00
N LEU A 173 8.73 -13.87 12.07
CA LEU A 173 10.20 -13.92 12.01
C LEU A 173 10.72 -15.32 11.64
N THR A 174 10.06 -16.36 12.16
CA THR A 174 10.40 -17.75 11.82
C THR A 174 10.09 -18.02 10.34
N GLU A 175 8.94 -17.57 9.86
CA GLU A 175 8.53 -17.67 8.46
C GLU A 175 9.51 -16.93 7.54
N VAL A 176 9.96 -15.72 7.89
CA VAL A 176 11.00 -14.99 7.13
C VAL A 176 12.25 -15.86 6.96
N GLY A 177 12.77 -16.43 8.05
CA GLY A 177 13.95 -17.29 8.00
C GLY A 177 13.73 -18.55 7.14
N GLN A 178 12.55 -19.17 7.23
CA GLN A 178 12.17 -20.31 6.39
C GLN A 178 12.03 -19.91 4.91
N THR A 179 11.44 -18.75 4.61
CA THR A 179 11.33 -18.23 3.24
C THR A 179 12.71 -17.99 2.64
N LEU A 180 13.64 -17.39 3.39
CA LEU A 180 15.01 -17.18 2.91
C LEU A 180 15.71 -18.51 2.61
N LYS A 181 15.54 -19.53 3.47
CA LYS A 181 16.04 -20.88 3.19
C LYS A 181 15.40 -21.47 1.94
N TRP A 182 14.10 -21.29 1.75
CA TRP A 182 13.38 -21.77 0.58
C TRP A 182 13.85 -21.10 -0.72
N TYR A 183 14.06 -19.77 -0.70
CA TYR A 183 14.64 -19.03 -1.84
C TYR A 183 16.00 -19.62 -2.24
N LEU A 184 16.85 -19.95 -1.26
CA LEU A 184 18.16 -20.57 -1.48
C LEU A 184 18.12 -22.10 -1.74
N GLY A 185 16.93 -22.71 -1.73
CA GLY A 185 16.75 -24.15 -1.86
C GLY A 185 17.31 -25.02 -0.75
N LYS A 186 17.44 -24.44 0.44
CA LYS A 186 17.85 -25.10 1.67
C LYS A 186 16.67 -25.47 2.57
N GLY A 187 15.45 -25.53 2.02
CA GLY A 187 14.24 -25.85 2.76
C GLY A 187 12.98 -25.82 1.90
N GLU A 188 11.91 -26.37 2.44
CA GLU A 188 10.58 -26.33 1.83
C GLU A 188 9.94 -24.95 1.97
N ARG A 189 8.91 -24.69 1.15
CA ARG A 189 8.12 -23.46 1.25
C ARG A 189 7.44 -23.42 2.62
N PRO A 190 7.47 -22.28 3.35
CA PRO A 190 6.81 -22.18 4.64
C PRO A 190 5.32 -22.48 4.55
N ARG A 191 4.77 -23.10 5.60
CA ARG A 191 3.35 -23.40 5.71
C ARG A 191 2.59 -22.15 6.15
N TYR A 192 2.44 -21.21 5.21
CA TYR A 192 1.78 -19.94 5.49
C TYR A 192 0.32 -20.14 5.92
N GLY A 193 -0.08 -19.34 6.90
CA GLY A 193 -1.48 -19.26 7.33
C GLY A 193 -2.25 -18.21 6.53
N ARG A 194 -3.34 -17.72 7.14
CA ARG A 194 -4.23 -16.73 6.53
C ARG A 194 -3.50 -15.51 5.98
N TRP A 195 -2.58 -14.98 6.76
CA TRP A 195 -1.75 -13.83 6.43
C TRP A 195 -0.28 -14.21 6.45
N THR A 196 0.45 -13.85 5.39
CA THR A 196 1.90 -13.96 5.37
C THR A 196 2.53 -12.74 6.01
N TYR A 197 3.78 -12.87 6.46
CA TYR A 197 4.50 -11.73 7.05
C TYR A 197 4.58 -10.51 6.11
N TRP A 198 4.69 -10.72 4.79
CA TRP A 198 4.73 -9.59 3.84
C TRP A 198 3.35 -8.98 3.60
N GLU A 199 2.26 -9.74 3.65
CA GLU A 199 0.90 -9.16 3.63
C GLU A 199 0.63 -8.31 4.87
N LYS A 200 1.12 -8.77 6.04
CA LYS A 200 1.04 -7.98 7.28
C LYS A 200 1.88 -6.71 7.19
N PHE A 201 3.09 -6.82 6.62
CA PHE A 201 3.94 -5.66 6.37
C PHE A 201 3.26 -4.66 5.44
N ASP A 202 2.76 -5.10 4.28
CA ASP A 202 2.03 -4.24 3.33
C ASP A 202 0.82 -3.56 4.00
N TYR A 203 0.04 -4.33 4.79
CA TYR A 203 -1.10 -3.80 5.53
C TYR A 203 -0.67 -2.69 6.52
N PHE A 204 0.35 -2.92 7.32
CA PHE A 204 0.79 -1.93 8.32
C PHE A 204 1.50 -0.74 7.70
N ALA A 205 2.27 -0.95 6.63
CA ALA A 205 2.90 0.12 5.86
C ALA A 205 1.82 1.08 5.35
N VAL A 206 0.74 0.57 4.75
CA VAL A 206 -0.37 1.41 4.28
C VAL A 206 -1.18 2.00 5.45
N PHE A 207 -1.48 1.21 6.49
CA PHE A 207 -2.29 1.68 7.63
C PHE A 207 -1.62 2.86 8.35
N TRP A 208 -0.34 2.74 8.68
CA TRP A 208 0.41 3.82 9.31
C TRP A 208 0.79 4.92 8.32
N GLY A 209 1.08 4.56 7.07
CA GLY A 209 1.34 5.53 6.00
C GLY A 209 0.16 6.49 5.81
N ILE A 210 -1.08 5.99 5.76
CA ILE A 210 -2.29 6.83 5.68
C ILE A 210 -2.40 7.76 6.91
N ALA A 211 -2.11 7.27 8.12
CA ALA A 211 -2.15 8.10 9.32
C ALA A 211 -1.10 9.22 9.28
N ILE A 212 0.12 8.93 8.84
CA ILE A 212 1.24 9.88 8.76
C ILE A 212 1.04 10.89 7.64
N ILE A 213 0.78 10.43 6.41
CA ILE A 213 0.57 11.31 5.25
C ILE A 213 -0.74 12.09 5.37
N GLY A 214 -1.80 11.47 5.92
CA GLY A 214 -3.08 12.11 6.17
C GLY A 214 -2.98 13.16 7.28
N GLY A 215 -2.30 12.85 8.39
CA GLY A 215 -2.08 13.79 9.49
C GLY A 215 -1.23 15.00 9.08
N SER A 216 -0.11 14.75 8.39
CA SER A 216 0.73 15.82 7.84
C SER A 216 -0.01 16.64 6.78
N GLY A 217 -0.80 16.00 5.91
CA GLY A 217 -1.60 16.67 4.89
C GLY A 217 -2.71 17.56 5.46
N LEU A 218 -3.40 17.11 6.52
CA LEU A 218 -4.36 17.93 7.25
C LEU A 218 -3.70 19.13 7.92
N MET A 219 -2.48 18.96 8.46
CA MET A 219 -1.71 20.07 9.02
C MET A 219 -1.32 21.09 7.96
N LEU A 220 -0.97 20.65 6.75
CA LEU A 220 -0.67 21.54 5.62
C LEU A 220 -1.91 22.24 5.08
N TRP A 221 -3.03 21.52 4.95
CA TRP A 221 -4.29 22.09 4.45
C TRP A 221 -4.85 23.13 5.42
N PHE A 222 -4.86 22.83 6.73
CA PHE A 222 -5.40 23.71 7.76
C PHE A 222 -4.30 24.39 8.59
N ALA A 223 -3.20 24.83 7.97
CA ALA A 223 -2.03 25.36 8.67
C ALA A 223 -2.35 26.52 9.64
N GLU A 224 -3.28 27.42 9.28
CA GLU A 224 -3.72 28.51 10.15
C GLU A 224 -4.40 28.02 11.44
N PHE A 225 -5.18 26.93 11.35
CA PHE A 225 -5.81 26.31 12.52
C PHE A 225 -4.74 25.65 13.40
N PHE A 226 -3.87 24.83 12.81
CA PHE A 226 -2.86 24.08 13.56
C PHE A 226 -1.84 24.99 14.26
N THR A 227 -1.45 26.10 13.63
CA THR A 227 -0.50 27.06 14.22
C THR A 227 -1.09 27.92 15.35
N ARG A 228 -2.38 27.80 15.67
CA ARG A 228 -2.94 28.35 16.92
C ARG A 228 -2.37 27.64 18.15
N PHE A 229 -2.11 26.35 18.04
CA PHE A 229 -1.62 25.51 19.14
C PHE A 229 -0.19 24.99 18.90
N LEU A 230 0.24 24.83 17.65
CA LEU A 230 1.57 24.36 17.28
C LEU A 230 2.50 25.51 16.84
N PRO A 231 3.82 25.39 17.04
CA PRO A 231 4.79 26.31 16.45
C PRO A 231 4.88 26.18 14.91
N GLY A 232 5.11 27.29 14.21
CA GLY A 232 5.16 27.31 12.74
C GLY A 232 6.25 26.44 12.11
N TRP A 233 7.34 26.13 12.83
CA TRP A 233 8.38 25.25 12.31
C TRP A 233 7.88 23.81 12.05
N LEU A 234 6.84 23.37 12.75
CA LEU A 234 6.21 22.06 12.52
C LEU A 234 5.55 21.97 11.14
N ILE A 235 5.17 23.09 10.53
CA ILE A 235 4.68 23.09 9.15
C ILE A 235 5.80 22.66 8.18
N ASN A 236 7.06 23.08 8.41
CA ASN A 236 8.19 22.58 7.60
C ASN A 236 8.39 21.07 7.77
N VAL A 237 8.28 20.57 9.00
CA VAL A 237 8.39 19.14 9.29
C VAL A 237 7.25 18.36 8.64
N ALA A 238 6.01 18.86 8.69
CA ALA A 238 4.90 18.27 7.95
C ALA A 238 5.16 18.22 6.46
N THR A 239 5.70 19.29 5.87
CA THR A 239 6.01 19.32 4.43
C THR A 239 6.99 18.21 4.06
N ILE A 240 8.05 18.02 4.86
CA ILE A 240 9.03 16.94 4.62
C ILE A 240 8.37 15.58 4.77
N ILE A 241 7.71 15.33 5.90
CA ILE A 241 7.04 14.05 6.17
C ILE A 241 6.02 13.74 5.07
N HIS A 242 5.13 14.68 4.73
CA HIS A 242 4.10 14.47 3.72
C HIS A 242 4.70 14.17 2.36
N SER A 243 5.72 14.95 1.95
CA SER A 243 6.35 14.83 0.64
C SER A 243 7.16 13.54 0.48
N ASP A 244 7.90 13.14 1.51
CA ASP A 244 8.77 11.97 1.47
C ASP A 244 7.99 10.68 1.72
N GLU A 245 6.99 10.71 2.61
CA GLU A 245 6.05 9.59 2.78
C GLU A 245 5.24 9.37 1.50
N ALA A 246 4.83 10.42 0.79
CA ALA A 246 4.16 10.29 -0.51
C ALA A 246 5.06 9.58 -1.54
N LEU A 247 6.35 9.90 -1.55
CA LEU A 247 7.33 9.29 -2.45
C LEU A 247 7.58 7.82 -2.08
N LEU A 248 7.76 7.53 -0.79
CA LEU A 248 7.90 6.18 -0.27
C LEU A 248 6.67 5.33 -0.59
N ALA A 249 5.47 5.82 -0.27
CA ALA A 249 4.22 5.11 -0.51
C ALA A 249 3.98 4.86 -2.01
N ALA A 250 4.13 5.88 -2.86
CA ALA A 250 3.93 5.72 -4.31
C ALA A 250 4.95 4.74 -4.91
N GLY A 251 6.23 4.90 -4.58
CA GLY A 251 7.26 4.02 -5.11
C GLY A 251 7.09 2.58 -4.59
N PHE A 252 6.83 2.39 -3.29
CA PHE A 252 6.65 1.06 -2.71
C PHE A 252 5.42 0.36 -3.29
N ILE A 253 4.28 1.06 -3.40
CA ILE A 253 3.05 0.48 -3.90
C ILE A 253 3.20 0.08 -5.38
N PHE A 254 3.74 0.97 -6.21
CA PHE A 254 3.83 0.72 -7.65
C PHE A 254 4.97 -0.20 -8.07
N THR A 255 5.92 -0.51 -7.18
CA THR A 255 7.02 -1.45 -7.45
C THR A 255 6.88 -2.74 -6.65
N ILE A 256 7.02 -2.66 -5.33
CA ILE A 256 7.06 -3.82 -4.44
C ILE A 256 5.68 -4.45 -4.29
N HIS A 257 4.66 -3.66 -3.94
CA HIS A 257 3.31 -4.21 -3.75
C HIS A 257 2.76 -4.77 -5.06
N PHE A 258 2.85 -4.02 -6.16
CA PHE A 258 2.45 -4.51 -7.49
C PHE A 258 3.25 -5.75 -7.92
N PHE A 259 4.53 -5.88 -7.55
CA PHE A 259 5.24 -7.14 -7.75
C PHE A 259 4.61 -8.25 -6.92
N ASN A 260 4.50 -8.04 -5.61
CA ASN A 260 3.97 -9.00 -4.64
C ASN A 260 2.57 -9.47 -4.99
N THR A 261 1.76 -8.70 -5.70
CA THR A 261 0.38 -9.08 -6.01
C THR A 261 0.16 -9.40 -7.49
N HIS A 262 0.74 -8.65 -8.42
CA HIS A 262 0.38 -8.73 -9.84
C HIS A 262 1.50 -9.24 -10.74
N PHE A 263 2.76 -8.88 -10.48
CA PHE A 263 3.87 -9.27 -11.36
C PHE A 263 4.60 -10.54 -10.98
N ARG A 264 4.25 -11.22 -9.88
CA ARG A 264 4.77 -12.57 -9.60
C ARG A 264 4.50 -13.49 -10.79
N PRO A 265 5.53 -14.08 -11.42
CA PRO A 265 5.36 -15.02 -12.52
C PRO A 265 4.25 -16.07 -12.34
N GLU A 266 4.08 -16.65 -11.15
CA GLU A 266 3.03 -17.66 -10.88
C GLU A 266 1.61 -17.09 -10.94
N LYS A 267 1.42 -15.78 -10.73
CA LYS A 267 0.12 -15.09 -10.82
C LYS A 267 -0.07 -14.28 -12.10
N PHE A 268 0.94 -14.21 -12.96
CA PHE A 268 0.86 -13.49 -14.23
C PHE A 268 -0.28 -14.04 -15.12
N PRO A 269 -1.09 -13.21 -15.82
CA PRO A 269 -0.92 -11.77 -16.05
C PRO A 269 -1.23 -10.88 -14.84
N MET A 270 -2.08 -11.33 -13.92
CA MET A 270 -2.48 -10.54 -12.75
C MET A 270 -3.26 -11.39 -11.75
N ASP A 271 -2.96 -11.23 -10.46
CA ASP A 271 -3.82 -11.73 -9.38
C ASP A 271 -5.10 -10.89 -9.26
N THR A 272 -6.24 -11.56 -9.32
CA THR A 272 -7.57 -10.93 -9.28
C THR A 272 -8.29 -11.11 -7.95
N VAL A 273 -7.69 -11.84 -6.99
CA VAL A 273 -8.35 -12.29 -5.76
C VAL A 273 -8.86 -11.10 -4.93
N VAL A 274 -8.12 -9.99 -4.86
CA VAL A 274 -8.57 -8.79 -4.13
C VAL A 274 -9.79 -8.12 -4.76
N PHE A 275 -9.99 -8.26 -6.07
CA PHE A 275 -11.10 -7.66 -6.79
C PHE A 275 -12.32 -8.57 -6.88
N THR A 276 -12.12 -9.88 -6.98
CA THR A 276 -13.18 -10.90 -7.06
C THR A 276 -13.61 -11.40 -5.69
N GLY A 277 -12.70 -11.35 -4.71
CA GLY A 277 -12.80 -12.00 -3.41
C GLY A 277 -12.60 -13.52 -3.45
N ARG A 278 -12.26 -14.10 -4.60
CA ARG A 278 -12.25 -15.55 -4.83
C ARG A 278 -10.90 -16.02 -5.37
N MET A 279 -10.45 -17.18 -4.90
CA MET A 279 -9.20 -17.82 -5.29
C MET A 279 -9.47 -19.29 -5.68
N PRO A 280 -8.88 -19.84 -6.76
CA PRO A 280 -8.95 -21.27 -7.05
C PRO A 280 -8.57 -22.14 -5.84
N LEU A 281 -9.31 -23.22 -5.60
CA LEU A 281 -9.08 -24.05 -4.41
C LEU A 281 -7.65 -24.66 -4.39
N GLU A 282 -7.11 -25.03 -5.54
CA GLU A 282 -5.73 -25.54 -5.64
C GLU A 282 -4.68 -24.47 -5.33
N ASP A 283 -4.92 -23.22 -5.72
CA ASP A 283 -4.07 -22.08 -5.33
C ASP A 283 -4.13 -21.86 -3.82
N PHE A 284 -5.33 -21.96 -3.23
CA PHE A 284 -5.52 -21.81 -1.80
C PHE A 284 -4.74 -22.87 -1.00
N LYS A 285 -4.83 -24.15 -1.39
CA LYS A 285 -4.04 -25.24 -0.79
C LYS A 285 -2.53 -24.98 -0.84
N ARG A 286 -2.03 -24.49 -1.98
CA ARG A 286 -0.60 -24.29 -2.22
C ARG A 286 -0.04 -23.04 -1.54
N GLU A 287 -0.84 -21.97 -1.45
CA GLU A 287 -0.40 -20.68 -0.91
C GLU A 287 -0.72 -20.50 0.56
N ARG A 288 -1.77 -21.17 1.06
CA ARG A 288 -2.28 -21.07 2.43
C ARG A 288 -2.51 -22.46 3.05
N PRO A 289 -1.50 -23.35 3.03
CA PRO A 289 -1.69 -24.74 3.46
C PRO A 289 -2.19 -24.82 4.90
N ALA A 290 -1.69 -23.99 5.81
CA ALA A 290 -2.12 -24.03 7.21
C ALA A 290 -3.58 -23.58 7.39
N GLU A 291 -4.05 -22.56 6.67
CA GLU A 291 -5.46 -22.13 6.70
C GLU A 291 -6.36 -23.20 6.08
N TYR A 292 -5.93 -23.81 4.97
CA TYR A 292 -6.67 -24.89 4.32
C TYR A 292 -6.84 -26.10 5.25
N GLU A 293 -5.77 -26.55 5.90
CA GLU A 293 -5.81 -27.69 6.81
C GLU A 293 -6.70 -27.45 8.02
N GLU A 294 -6.67 -26.24 8.58
CA GLU A 294 -7.55 -25.84 9.68
C GLU A 294 -9.04 -25.87 9.27
N LEU A 295 -9.36 -25.36 8.08
CA LEU A 295 -10.73 -25.39 7.54
C LEU A 295 -11.22 -26.80 7.20
N VAL A 296 -10.32 -27.70 6.79
CA VAL A 296 -10.64 -29.12 6.57
C VAL A 296 -10.87 -29.82 7.91
N ALA A 297 -9.99 -29.62 8.89
CA ALA A 297 -10.08 -30.24 10.20
C ALA A 297 -11.34 -29.79 10.98
N SER A 298 -11.74 -28.53 10.84
CA SER A 298 -12.96 -27.98 11.44
C SER A 298 -14.24 -28.31 10.66
N GLY A 299 -14.13 -28.86 9.44
CA GLY A 299 -15.27 -29.16 8.58
C GLY A 299 -15.95 -27.93 7.96
N GLU A 300 -15.36 -26.74 8.08
CA GLU A 300 -15.95 -25.48 7.61
C GLU A 300 -15.66 -25.16 6.14
N LEU A 301 -14.68 -25.82 5.52
CA LEU A 301 -14.25 -25.53 4.14
C LEU A 301 -15.41 -25.36 3.15
N LYS A 302 -16.41 -26.25 3.18
CA LYS A 302 -17.56 -26.22 2.26
C LYS A 302 -18.37 -24.93 2.34
N ARG A 303 -18.42 -24.27 3.49
CA ARG A 303 -19.14 -22.99 3.69
C ARG A 303 -18.47 -21.82 2.96
N HIS A 304 -17.19 -21.95 2.66
CA HIS A 304 -16.38 -20.92 2.01
C HIS A 304 -16.15 -21.19 0.52
N LEU A 305 -16.72 -22.26 -0.03
CA LEU A 305 -16.62 -22.58 -1.46
C LEU A 305 -17.64 -21.80 -2.27
N ALA A 306 -17.22 -21.31 -3.43
CA ALA A 306 -18.04 -20.66 -4.43
C ALA A 306 -17.53 -20.99 -5.83
N TYR A 307 -18.35 -20.75 -6.83
CA TYR A 307 -17.95 -20.85 -8.24
C TYR A 307 -17.25 -19.56 -8.71
N PRO A 308 -16.58 -19.56 -9.87
CA PRO A 308 -15.97 -18.37 -10.43
C PRO A 308 -17.02 -17.31 -10.80
N LEU A 309 -16.59 -16.05 -10.89
CA LEU A 309 -17.43 -15.00 -11.49
C LEU A 309 -17.51 -15.19 -13.01
N SER A 310 -18.53 -14.59 -13.63
CA SER A 310 -18.71 -14.67 -15.08
C SER A 310 -17.48 -14.15 -15.84
N LEU A 311 -17.21 -14.72 -17.01
CA LEU A 311 -16.03 -14.38 -17.82
C LEU A 311 -15.98 -12.88 -18.16
N ASN A 312 -17.14 -12.25 -18.45
CA ASN A 312 -17.22 -10.83 -18.73
C ASN A 312 -16.84 -9.96 -17.53
N THR A 313 -17.24 -10.38 -16.31
CA THR A 313 -16.84 -9.71 -15.07
C THR A 313 -15.34 -9.81 -14.86
N MET A 314 -14.77 -11.01 -15.06
CA MET A 314 -13.33 -11.25 -14.95
C MET A 314 -12.52 -10.42 -15.95
N ARG A 315 -12.98 -10.32 -17.20
CA ARG A 315 -12.36 -9.48 -18.24
C ARG A 315 -12.38 -8.00 -17.85
N THR A 316 -13.53 -7.51 -17.39
CA THR A 316 -13.69 -6.11 -16.95
C THR A 316 -12.74 -5.77 -15.81
N ILE A 317 -12.70 -6.61 -14.77
CA ILE A 317 -11.79 -6.45 -13.62
C ILE A 317 -10.34 -6.40 -14.10
N ARG A 318 -9.94 -7.32 -14.99
CA ARG A 318 -8.57 -7.35 -15.51
C ARG A 318 -8.24 -6.09 -16.30
N THR A 319 -9.14 -5.60 -17.15
CA THR A 319 -8.91 -4.36 -17.91
C THR A 319 -8.73 -3.17 -16.99
N LEU A 320 -9.61 -2.99 -16.00
CA LEU A 320 -9.51 -1.88 -15.03
C LEU A 320 -8.21 -1.95 -14.22
N ALA A 321 -7.83 -3.14 -13.76
CA ALA A 321 -6.61 -3.30 -12.99
C ALA A 321 -5.35 -3.12 -13.86
N TRP A 322 -5.35 -3.48 -15.14
CA TRP A 322 -4.27 -3.15 -16.07
C TRP A 322 -4.14 -1.65 -16.33
N ILE A 323 -5.25 -0.92 -16.41
CA ILE A 323 -5.23 0.55 -16.51
C ILE A 323 -4.60 1.15 -15.25
N ALA A 324 -5.06 0.73 -14.07
CA ALA A 324 -4.50 1.18 -12.78
C ALA A 324 -3.00 0.91 -12.67
N LEU A 325 -2.57 -0.30 -13.07
CA LEU A 325 -1.17 -0.71 -13.09
C LEU A 325 -0.34 0.15 -14.05
N GLY A 326 -0.85 0.41 -15.26
CA GLY A 326 -0.20 1.25 -16.26
C GLY A 326 -0.01 2.69 -15.79
N ILE A 327 -1.01 3.26 -15.12
CA ILE A 327 -0.89 4.60 -14.49
C ILE A 327 0.19 4.58 -13.42
N GLY A 328 0.16 3.61 -12.50
CA GLY A 328 1.14 3.49 -11.42
C GLY A 328 2.58 3.34 -11.94
N LEU A 329 2.80 2.46 -12.92
CA LEU A 329 4.11 2.29 -13.55
C LEU A 329 4.60 3.55 -14.27
N SER A 330 3.69 4.26 -14.96
CA SER A 330 4.03 5.53 -15.62
C SER A 330 4.47 6.59 -14.60
N LEU A 331 3.84 6.63 -13.42
CA LEU A 331 4.26 7.50 -12.33
C LEU A 331 5.65 7.12 -11.80
N VAL A 332 5.96 5.83 -11.62
CA VAL A 332 7.30 5.38 -11.20
C VAL A 332 8.36 5.85 -12.18
N VAL A 333 8.14 5.66 -13.48
CA VAL A 333 9.08 6.12 -14.51
C VAL A 333 9.27 7.64 -14.43
N GLY A 334 8.18 8.40 -14.28
CA GLY A 334 8.23 9.85 -14.10
C GLY A 334 9.00 10.29 -12.85
N ILE A 335 8.79 9.60 -11.72
CA ILE A 335 9.51 9.84 -10.47
C ILE A 335 11.01 9.59 -10.66
N ILE A 336 11.38 8.43 -11.21
CA ILE A 336 12.79 8.08 -11.45
C ILE A 336 13.44 9.12 -12.36
N TYR A 337 12.77 9.50 -13.45
CA TYR A 337 13.27 10.52 -14.36
C TYR A 337 13.49 11.86 -13.65
N ALA A 338 12.51 12.31 -12.87
CA ALA A 338 12.60 13.57 -12.15
C ALA A 338 13.72 13.56 -11.11
N MET A 339 13.91 12.46 -10.39
CA MET A 339 14.94 12.31 -9.36
C MET A 339 16.35 12.22 -9.94
N LEU A 340 16.55 11.53 -11.07
CA LEU A 340 17.89 11.31 -11.64
C LEU A 340 18.35 12.43 -12.58
N PHE A 341 17.42 13.05 -13.32
CA PHE A 341 17.79 13.96 -14.41
C PHE A 341 17.29 15.39 -14.24
N ALA A 342 16.29 15.63 -13.39
CA ALA A 342 15.71 16.95 -13.21
C ALA A 342 15.97 17.57 -11.83
N TYR A 343 16.19 16.74 -10.81
CA TYR A 343 16.57 17.19 -9.47
C TYR A 343 17.96 17.84 -9.53
N ARG A 344 18.04 19.12 -9.17
CA ARG A 344 19.26 19.93 -9.17
C ARG A 344 19.56 20.43 -7.78
#